data_AF-A0A536DLJ3-F1
#
_entry.id   AF-A0A536DLJ3-F1
#
_cell.length_a   1.000
_cell.length_b   1.000
_cell.length_c   1.000
_cell.angle_alpha   90.00
_cell.angle_beta   90.00
_cell.angle_gamma   90.00
#
_symmetry.space_group_name_H-M   'P 1'
#
loop_
_entity.id
_entity.type
_entity.pdbx_description
1 polymer ?
#
loop_
_entity_poly.entity_id
_entity_poly.type
_entity_poly.pdbx_seq_one_letter_code
_entity_poly.pdbx_strand_id
1 'polypeptide(L)'
;MRTLLASLALLAAAAGSVRAQAQEQPPDAVVQVALEAASAQLGVPTDQLIVVMTAQRDWSDSSLGCPEPGHAYAQIITPGWVVTIDTDDLATEVQVNTDNGSRAAIC
;
A
#
# COMPACT_ATOMS: atom_id res chain seq x y z
N MET A 1 -34.34 -42.08 -28.42
CA MET A 1 -33.96 -42.40 -27.03
C MET A 1 -32.99 -41.32 -26.55
N ARG A 2 -33.49 -40.42 -25.68
CA ARG A 2 -32.77 -39.48 -24.79
C ARG A 2 -32.08 -38.26 -25.42
N THR A 3 -32.90 -37.30 -25.86
CA THR A 3 -32.54 -35.88 -25.78
C THR A 3 -32.55 -35.47 -24.30
N LEU A 4 -31.41 -35.02 -23.77
CA LEU A 4 -31.33 -34.46 -22.42
C LEU A 4 -31.59 -32.95 -22.51
N LEU A 5 -32.77 -32.55 -22.06
CA LEU A 5 -33.10 -31.18 -21.68
C LEU A 5 -32.20 -30.79 -20.50
N ALA A 6 -31.28 -29.84 -20.70
CA ALA A 6 -30.55 -29.22 -19.60
C ALA A 6 -31.22 -27.88 -19.27
N SER A 7 -31.65 -27.80 -18.02
CA SER A 7 -32.54 -26.82 -17.44
C SER A 7 -31.96 -25.41 -17.40
N LEU A 8 -32.87 -24.45 -17.55
CA LEU A 8 -32.74 -23.04 -17.28
C LEU A 8 -32.26 -22.82 -15.83
N ALA A 9 -31.17 -22.06 -15.63
CA ALA A 9 -30.89 -21.39 -14.37
C ALA A 9 -30.62 -19.92 -14.67
N LEU A 10 -31.60 -19.09 -14.37
CA LEU A 10 -31.51 -17.64 -14.35
C LEU A 10 -30.68 -17.26 -13.11
N LEU A 11 -29.41 -16.87 -13.28
CA LEU A 11 -28.71 -16.11 -12.24
C LEU A 11 -28.86 -14.62 -12.56
N ALA A 12 -29.74 -13.97 -11.80
CA ALA A 12 -29.71 -12.53 -11.65
C ALA A 12 -28.37 -12.14 -11.01
N ALA A 13 -27.46 -11.54 -11.77
CA ALA A 13 -26.32 -10.86 -11.20
C ALA A 13 -26.86 -9.63 -10.48
N ALA A 14 -26.88 -9.68 -9.15
CA ALA A 14 -27.08 -8.50 -8.32
C ALA A 14 -26.07 -7.46 -8.77
N ALA A 15 -26.54 -6.28 -9.21
CA ALA A 15 -25.76 -5.05 -9.17
C ALA A 15 -25.58 -4.70 -7.68
N GLY A 16 -24.82 -5.53 -6.98
CA GLY A 16 -24.34 -5.25 -5.65
C GLY A 16 -23.48 -4.01 -5.80
N SER A 17 -23.98 -2.91 -5.24
CA SER A 17 -23.24 -1.68 -5.05
C SER A 17 -21.79 -2.02 -4.75
N VAL A 18 -20.88 -1.62 -5.63
CA VAL A 18 -19.47 -1.44 -5.31
C VAL A 18 -19.46 -0.40 -4.19
N ARG A 19 -19.73 -0.85 -2.96
CA ARG A 19 -19.46 -0.05 -1.78
C ARG A 19 -17.95 0.02 -1.75
N ALA A 20 -17.43 1.12 -2.29
CA ALA A 20 -16.56 1.99 -1.53
C ALA A 20 -15.72 1.26 -0.48
N GLN A 21 -14.92 0.28 -0.91
CA GLN A 21 -13.60 0.16 -0.34
C GLN A 21 -12.86 1.32 -1.00
N ALA A 22 -13.14 2.52 -0.50
CA ALA A 22 -12.30 3.66 -0.74
C ALA A 22 -10.94 3.17 -0.27
N GLN A 23 -10.04 2.93 -1.21
CA GLN A 23 -8.63 2.89 -0.89
C GLN A 23 -8.39 4.24 -0.23
N GLU A 24 -8.33 4.25 1.11
CA GLU A 24 -8.20 5.48 1.88
C GLU A 24 -6.98 6.18 1.30
N GLN A 25 -7.18 7.35 0.70
CA GLN A 25 -6.09 8.05 0.06
C GLN A 25 -5.20 8.61 1.17
N PRO A 26 -3.90 8.28 1.19
CA PRO A 26 -3.02 8.84 2.19
C PRO A 26 -2.94 10.36 2.05
N PRO A 27 -2.66 11.09 3.14
CA PRO A 27 -2.30 12.50 3.06
C PRO A 27 -1.11 12.73 2.11
N ASP A 28 -1.07 13.87 1.42
CA ASP A 28 0.02 14.19 0.49
C ASP A 28 1.41 14.09 1.15
N ALA A 29 1.52 14.46 2.44
CA ALA A 29 2.76 14.34 3.20
C ALA A 29 3.27 12.88 3.32
N VAL A 30 2.37 11.91 3.42
CA VAL A 30 2.71 10.48 3.43
C VAL A 30 3.24 10.05 2.08
N VAL A 31 2.58 10.48 0.99
CA VAL A 31 3.03 10.18 -0.37
C VAL A 31 4.41 10.80 -0.62
N GLN A 32 4.58 12.07 -0.23
CA GLN A 32 5.83 12.80 -0.43
C GLN A 32 6.99 12.14 0.32
N VAL A 33 6.85 11.86 1.63
CA VAL A 33 7.95 11.24 2.40
C VAL A 33 8.29 9.83 1.90
N ALA A 34 7.29 9.08 1.40
CA ALA A 34 7.52 7.77 0.82
C ALA A 34 8.29 7.85 -0.51
N LEU A 35 7.90 8.78 -1.40
CA LEU A 35 8.61 9.02 -2.67
C LEU A 35 10.04 9.49 -2.45
N GLU A 36 10.28 10.39 -1.48
CA GLU A 36 11.62 10.84 -1.12
C GLU A 36 12.50 9.69 -0.62
N ALA A 37 11.97 8.81 0.22
CA ALA A 37 12.69 7.63 0.71
C ALA A 37 13.00 6.64 -0.42
N ALA A 38 12.02 6.32 -1.28
CA ALA A 38 12.21 5.46 -2.44
C ALA A 38 13.24 6.05 -3.42
N SER A 39 13.17 7.36 -3.69
CA SER A 39 14.13 8.07 -4.53
C SER A 39 15.55 7.95 -4.01
N ALA A 40 15.74 8.14 -2.70
CA ALA A 40 17.06 7.99 -2.07
C ALA A 40 17.61 6.56 -2.16
N GLN A 41 16.75 5.54 -2.04
CA GLN A 41 17.15 4.13 -2.12
C GLN A 41 17.46 3.67 -3.55
N LEU A 42 16.63 4.08 -4.52
CA LEU A 42 16.73 3.63 -5.90
C LEU A 42 17.67 4.51 -6.74
N GLY A 43 17.95 5.74 -6.31
CA GLY A 43 18.69 6.73 -7.09
C GLY A 43 17.91 7.29 -8.27
N VAL A 44 16.58 7.17 -8.25
CA VAL A 44 15.65 7.59 -9.31
C VAL A 44 14.93 8.87 -8.86
N PRO A 45 14.80 9.91 -9.70
CA PRO A 45 14.04 11.12 -9.38
C PRO A 45 12.57 10.82 -9.02
N THR A 46 11.98 11.57 -8.09
CA THR A 46 10.61 11.34 -7.61
C THR A 46 9.54 11.47 -8.70
N ASP A 47 9.80 12.21 -9.78
CA ASP A 47 8.91 12.36 -10.93
C ASP A 47 8.92 11.15 -11.88
N GLN A 48 9.86 10.22 -11.70
CA GLN A 48 9.94 8.92 -12.37
C GLN A 48 9.49 7.76 -11.46
N LEU A 49 8.94 8.07 -10.29
CA LEU A 49 8.40 7.08 -9.37
C LEU A 49 6.87 7.15 -9.37
N ILE A 50 6.23 5.99 -9.25
CA ILE A 50 4.78 5.86 -9.27
C ILE A 50 4.31 5.11 -8.03
N VAL A 51 3.35 5.69 -7.31
CA VAL A 51 2.66 4.98 -6.22
C VAL A 51 1.65 4.02 -6.83
N VAL A 52 1.86 2.73 -6.63
CA VAL A 52 1.00 1.68 -7.20
C VAL A 52 0.01 1.10 -6.18
N MET A 53 0.30 1.20 -4.88
CA MET A 53 -0.62 0.78 -3.83
C MET A 53 -0.39 1.54 -2.53
N THR A 54 -1.48 1.75 -1.77
CA THR A 54 -1.45 2.39 -0.45
C THR A 54 -2.34 1.60 0.51
N ALA A 55 -1.87 1.38 1.73
CA ALA A 55 -2.64 0.72 2.78
C ALA A 55 -2.34 1.34 4.13
N GLN A 56 -3.38 1.77 4.85
CA GLN A 56 -3.22 2.25 6.22
C GLN A 56 -2.82 1.10 7.14
N ARG A 57 -1.91 1.36 8.09
CA ARG A 57 -1.44 0.38 9.06
C ARG A 57 -1.06 1.03 10.38
N ASP A 58 -1.46 0.39 11.48
CA ASP A 58 -0.99 0.73 12.81
C ASP A 58 0.27 -0.09 13.14
N TRP A 59 1.37 0.58 13.44
CA TRP A 59 2.63 -0.04 13.83
C TRP A 59 2.67 -0.26 15.34
N SER A 60 3.24 -1.38 15.79
CA SER A 60 3.30 -1.72 17.23
C SER A 60 4.21 -0.79 18.05
N ASP A 61 5.17 -0.14 17.39
CA ASP A 61 6.12 0.78 18.00
C ASP A 61 6.61 1.83 16.99
N SER A 62 7.51 2.71 17.44
CA SER A 62 8.04 3.80 16.62
C SER A 62 9.00 3.37 15.50
N SER A 63 9.30 2.07 15.34
CA SER A 63 10.15 1.52 14.27
C SER A 63 9.44 1.41 12.92
N LEU A 64 8.12 1.59 12.89
CA LEU A 64 7.32 1.46 11.67
C LEU A 64 7.44 0.08 11.01
N GLY A 65 7.61 -0.97 11.84
CA GLY A 65 7.80 -2.35 11.37
C GLY A 65 9.21 -2.66 10.87
N CYS A 66 10.14 -1.71 11.01
CA CYS A 66 11.54 -1.83 10.59
C CYS A 66 12.52 -1.68 11.78
N PRO A 67 12.52 -2.60 12.77
CA PRO A 67 13.43 -2.53 13.90
C PRO A 67 14.85 -2.95 13.52
N GLU A 68 15.84 -2.16 13.93
CA GLU A 68 17.26 -2.47 13.75
C GLU A 68 17.86 -3.14 15.01
N PRO A 69 18.77 -4.13 14.85
CA PRO A 69 19.44 -4.77 15.97
C PRO A 69 20.19 -3.77 16.86
N GLY A 70 19.96 -3.84 18.17
CA GLY A 70 20.64 -2.98 19.15
C GLY A 70 19.99 -1.60 19.34
N HIS A 71 18.93 -1.28 18.61
CA HIS A 71 18.16 -0.05 18.79
C HIS A 71 16.96 -0.26 19.73
N ALA A 72 16.67 0.75 20.54
CA ALA A 72 15.47 0.80 21.37
C ALA A 72 14.43 1.70 20.71
N TYR A 73 13.20 1.20 20.55
CA TYR A 73 12.07 1.94 19.96
C TYR A 73 10.99 2.18 21.00
N ALA A 74 10.33 3.34 20.90
CA ALA A 74 9.23 3.68 21.79
C ALA A 74 8.04 2.75 21.53
N GLN A 75 7.57 2.07 22.59
CA GLN A 75 6.49 1.08 22.53
C GLN A 75 5.12 1.75 22.51
N ILE A 76 4.83 2.45 21.41
CA ILE A 76 3.59 3.18 21.18
C ILE A 76 3.00 2.80 19.83
N ILE A 77 1.69 2.52 19.82
CA ILE A 77 0.96 2.30 18.58
C ILE A 77 1.07 3.56 17.72
N THR A 78 1.73 3.43 16.57
CA THR A 78 2.00 4.55 15.67
C THR A 78 1.17 4.37 14.41
N PRO A 79 0.11 5.17 14.19
CA PRO A 79 -0.64 5.12 12.94
C PRO A 79 0.23 5.54 11.76
N GLY A 80 0.01 4.91 10.61
CA GLY A 80 0.80 5.17 9.43
C GLY A 80 0.31 4.41 8.21
N TRP A 81 1.22 4.23 7.24
CA TRP A 81 0.90 3.69 5.93
C TRP A 81 1.98 2.76 5.41
N VAL A 82 1.56 1.80 4.60
CA VAL A 82 2.41 1.08 3.65
C VAL A 82 2.16 1.69 2.27
N VAL A 83 3.21 2.18 1.64
CA VAL A 83 3.19 2.76 0.29
C VAL A 83 4.06 1.90 -0.60
N THR A 84 3.47 1.30 -1.62
CA THR A 84 4.19 0.55 -2.63
C THR A 84 4.48 1.48 -3.80
N ILE A 85 5.76 1.61 -4.14
CA ILE A 85 6.27 2.52 -5.17
C ILE A 85 7.00 1.68 -6.21
N ASP A 86 6.76 1.96 -7.48
CA ASP A 86 7.49 1.37 -8.60
C ASP A 86 8.22 2.47 -9.38
N THR A 87 9.15 2.09 -10.23
CA THR A 87 9.68 2.96 -11.28
C THR A 87 8.64 3.14 -12.39
N ASP A 88 8.76 4.21 -13.18
CA ASP A 88 7.84 4.53 -14.27
C ASP A 88 7.68 3.42 -15.32
N ASP A 89 8.69 2.57 -15.48
CA ASP A 89 8.70 1.37 -16.31
C ASP A 89 8.04 0.13 -15.68
N LEU A 90 7.55 0.24 -14.44
CA LEU A 90 6.91 -0.84 -13.65
C LEU A 90 7.81 -2.09 -13.49
N ALA A 91 9.12 -1.90 -13.39
CA ALA A 91 10.09 -2.99 -13.30
C ALA A 91 10.66 -3.22 -11.90
N THR A 92 10.58 -2.23 -11.00
CA THR A 92 11.23 -2.27 -9.68
C THR A 92 10.33 -1.72 -8.58
N GLU A 93 9.68 -2.63 -7.87
CA GLU A 93 8.83 -2.30 -6.73
C GLU A 93 9.64 -2.16 -5.42
N VAL A 94 9.34 -1.11 -4.65
CA VAL A 94 9.81 -0.90 -3.28
C VAL A 94 8.64 -0.62 -2.35
N GLN A 95 8.62 -1.28 -1.19
CA GLN A 95 7.64 -1.00 -0.14
C GLN A 95 8.22 -0.02 0.87
N VAL A 96 7.49 1.06 1.14
CA VAL A 96 7.87 2.10 2.10
C VAL A 96 6.86 2.16 3.23
N ASN A 97 7.33 2.03 4.47
CA ASN A 97 6.51 2.14 5.66
C ASN A 97 6.62 3.57 6.21
N THR A 98 5.50 4.24 6.48
CA THR A 98 5.48 5.61 7.01
C THR A 98 4.70 5.71 8.31
N ASP A 99 4.93 6.77 9.07
CA ASP A 99 3.93 7.26 10.04
C ASP A 99 2.89 8.14 9.33
N ASN A 100 2.32 9.13 10.01
CA ASN A 100 1.34 10.07 9.44
C ASN A 100 1.93 11.13 8.49
N GLY A 101 3.17 10.94 8.01
CA GLY A 101 3.77 11.73 6.92
C GLY A 101 5.03 12.52 7.32
N SER A 102 5.63 12.20 8.46
CA SER A 102 6.87 12.84 8.92
C SER A 102 8.10 11.96 8.76
N ARG A 103 7.92 10.64 8.73
CA ARG A 103 9.00 9.66 8.63
C ARG A 103 8.61 8.51 7.71
N ALA A 104 9.61 7.96 7.05
CA ALA A 104 9.54 6.75 6.25
C ALA A 104 10.66 5.79 6.64
N ALA A 105 10.42 4.48 6.48
CA ALA A 105 11.38 3.41 6.70
C ALA A 105 11.24 2.39 5.57
N ILE A 106 12.37 1.89 5.10
CA ILE A 106 12.43 0.79 4.13
C ILE A 106 13.25 -0.33 4.73
N CYS A 107 12.68 -1.52 4.66
CA CYS A 107 13.27 -2.81 4.93
C CYS A 107 13.28 -3.59 3.61
#